data_AF-A0AAW7B0Y4-F1
#
_entry.id   AF-A0AAW7B0Y4-F1
#
_cell.length_a   1.000
_cell.length_b   1.000
_cell.length_c   1.000
_cell.angle_alpha   90.00
_cell.angle_beta   90.00
_cell.angle_gamma   90.00
#
_symmetry.space_group_name_H-M   'P 1'
#
loop_
_entity.id
_entity.type
_entity.pdbx_description
1 polymer ?
#
loop_
_entity_poly.entity_id
_entity_poly.type
_entity_poly.pdbx_seq_one_letter_code
_entity_poly.pdbx_strand_id
1 'polypeptide(L)' 'MSVTQIILLTGLVFFLLTCIAIADIARKDFGSIQLKAVWGLLVAMVPFVGVLIYFLVGFRKGQKANAPMKTD' A
#
# COMPACT_ATOMS: atom_id res chain seq x y z
N MET A 1 -10.78 -28.54 1.02
CA MET A 1 -9.82 -27.52 1.48
C MET A 1 -9.59 -27.74 2.97
N SER A 2 -8.36 -28.02 3.40
CA SER A 2 -8.04 -28.13 4.82
C SER A 2 -7.86 -26.75 5.45
N VAL A 3 -8.02 -26.64 6.77
CA VAL A 3 -7.80 -25.39 7.51
C VAL A 3 -6.38 -24.86 7.29
N THR A 4 -5.39 -25.75 7.24
CA THR A 4 -4.00 -25.41 6.94
C THR A 4 -3.87 -24.74 5.57
N GLN A 5 -4.53 -25.27 4.53
CA GLN A 5 -4.50 -24.67 3.20
C GLN A 5 -5.13 -23.27 3.21
N ILE A 6 -6.24 -23.07 3.93
CA ILE A 6 -6.92 -21.77 4.03
C ILE A 6 -6.00 -20.73 4.67
N ILE A 7 -5.34 -21.09 5.78
CA ILE A 7 -4.41 -20.20 6.48
C ILE A 7 -3.24 -19.80 5.58
N LEU A 8 -2.63 -20.78 4.90
CA LEU A 8 -1.49 -20.53 4.01
C LEU A 8 -1.88 -19.66 2.81
N LEU A 9 -3.01 -19.95 2.17
CA LEU A 9 -3.50 -19.17 1.03
C LEU A 9 -3.84 -17.73 1.45
N THR A 10 -4.49 -17.56 2.61
CA THR A 10 -4.81 -16.24 3.14
C THR A 10 -3.54 -15.44 3.44
N GLY A 11 -2.56 -16.06 4.13
CA GLY A 11 -1.28 -15.43 4.41
C GLY A 11 -0.54 -15.03 3.12
N LEU A 12 -0.52 -15.91 2.12
CA LEU A 12 0.10 -15.63 0.83
C LEU A 12 -0.56 -14.46 0.10
N VAL A 13 -1.90 -14.41 0.05
CA VAL A 13 -2.64 -13.31 -0.58
C VAL A 13 -2.29 -11.98 0.10
N PHE A 14 -2.32 -11.92 1.43
CA PHE A 14 -2.01 -10.68 2.16
C PHE A 14 -0.54 -10.28 2.08
N PHE A 15 0.38 -11.24 2.01
CA PHE A 15 1.79 -10.96 1.73
C PHE A 15 1.96 -10.29 0.36
N LEU A 16 1.38 -10.87 -0.70
CA LEU A 16 1.43 -10.30 -2.05
C LEU A 16 0.80 -8.90 -2.11
N LEU A 17 -0.34 -8.70 -1.44
CA LEU A 17 -0.97 -7.39 -1.33
C LEU A 17 -0.06 -6.38 -0.65
N THR A 18 0.69 -6.79 0.37
CA THR A 18 1.65 -5.93 1.08
C THR A 18 2.77 -5.51 0.15
N CYS A 19 3.34 -6.44 -0.62
CA CYS A 19 4.36 -6.12 -1.62
C CYS A 19 3.84 -5.14 -2.68
N ILE A 20 2.61 -5.36 -3.17
CA ILE A 20 1.97 -4.47 -4.16
C ILE A 20 1.76 -3.07 -3.57
N ALA A 21 1.27 -2.96 -2.34
CA ALA A 21 1.06 -1.68 -1.68
C ALA A 21 2.38 -0.92 -1.46
N ILE A 22 3.45 -1.60 -1.03
CA ILE A 22 4.78 -0.99 -0.90
C ILE A 22 5.29 -0.49 -2.25
N ALA A 23 5.16 -1.29 -3.32
CA ALA A 23 5.55 -0.88 -4.66
C ALA A 23 4.75 0.33 -5.16
N ASP A 24 3.44 0.39 -4.88
CA ASP A 24 2.58 1.51 -5.20
C ASP A 24 2.95 2.78 -4.41
N ILE A 25 3.24 2.66 -3.11
CA ILE A 25 3.74 3.75 -2.26
C ILE A 25 5.08 4.28 -2.79
N ALA A 26 6.00 3.39 -3.16
CA ALA A 26 7.30 3.78 -3.69
C ALA A 26 7.16 4.59 -4.99
N ARG A 27 6.25 4.20 -5.87
CA ARG A 27 6.01 4.82 -7.19
C ARG A 27 5.19 6.11 -7.14
N LYS A 28 4.27 6.26 -6.19
CA LYS A 28 3.43 7.45 -6.05
C LYS A 28 4.20 8.62 -5.47
N ASP A 29 3.82 9.84 -5.87
CA ASP A 29 4.25 11.05 -5.18
C ASP A 29 3.16 11.45 -4.18
N PHE A 30 3.56 11.65 -2.93
CA PHE A 30 2.69 12.07 -1.84
C PHE A 30 2.88 13.55 -1.49
N GLY A 31 3.70 14.29 -2.24
CA GLY A 31 4.05 15.69 -2.00
C GLY A 31 5.03 15.89 -0.82
N SER A 32 5.26 14.86 -0.01
CA SER A 32 6.25 14.86 1.07
C SER A 32 6.82 13.46 1.30
N ILE A 33 8.13 13.39 1.52
CA ILE A 33 8.82 12.14 1.86
C ILE A 33 8.36 11.58 3.21
N GLN A 34 7.98 12.43 4.16
CA GLN A 34 7.46 12.02 5.47
C GLN A 34 6.13 11.30 5.31
N LEU A 35 5.23 11.81 4.48
CA LEU A 35 3.93 11.19 4.23
C LEU A 35 4.08 9.84 3.52
N LYS A 36 5.02 9.75 2.55
CA LYS A 36 5.38 8.48 1.90
C LYS A 36 5.92 7.47 2.93
N ALA A 37 6.81 7.90 3.83
CA ALA A 37 7.38 7.05 4.87
C ALA A 37 6.32 6.55 5.87
N VAL A 38 5.37 7.40 6.26
CA VAL A 38 4.25 7.00 7.15
C VAL A 38 3.40 5.90 6.50
N TRP A 39 3.03 6.07 5.22
CA TRP A 39 2.29 5.02 4.50
C TRP A 39 3.09 3.74 4.35
N GLY A 40 4.39 3.85 4.02
CA GLY A 40 5.29 2.70 3.91
C GLY A 40 5.44 1.94 5.23
N LEU A 41 5.65 2.67 6.34
CA LEU A 41 5.79 2.10 7.67
C LEU A 41 4.50 1.42 8.14
N LEU A 42 3.35 2.07 7.93
CA LEU A 42 2.04 1.51 8.29
C LEU A 42 1.76 0.19 7.56
N VAL A 43 2.07 0.12 6.26
CA VAL A 43 1.90 -1.10 5.46
C VAL A 43 2.91 -2.18 5.84
N ALA A 44 4.16 -1.84 6.13
CA ALA A 44 5.21 -2.81 6.44
C ALA A 44 5.13 -3.38 7.87
N MET A 45 4.78 -2.55 8.86
CA MET A 45 4.77 -2.96 10.28
C MET A 45 3.51 -3.69 10.71
N VAL A 46 2.40 -3.44 10.01
CA VAL A 46 1.12 -4.08 10.33
C VAL A 46 0.61 -4.78 9.07
N PRO A 47 1.16 -5.96 8.71
CA PRO A 47 0.61 -6.76 7.64
C PRO A 47 -0.88 -7.08 7.92
N PHE A 48 -1.63 -7.39 6.88
CA PHE A 48 -3.10 -7.47 6.90
C PHE A 48 -3.80 -6.11 7.08
N VAL A 49 -3.74 -5.51 8.26
CA VAL A 49 -4.50 -4.29 8.58
C VAL A 49 -3.97 -3.09 7.83
N GLY A 50 -2.65 -2.89 7.80
CA GLY A 50 -2.01 -1.78 7.12
C GLY A 50 -2.30 -1.77 5.62
N VAL A 51 -2.34 -2.95 5.00
CA VAL A 51 -2.71 -3.10 3.58
C VAL A 51 -4.16 -2.73 3.32
N LEU A 52 -5.09 -3.14 4.21
CA LEU A 52 -6.50 -2.79 4.07
C LEU A 52 -6.71 -1.28 4.19
N ILE A 53 -6.10 -0.65 5.20
CA ILE A 53 -6.17 0.81 5.39
C ILE A 53 -5.55 1.53 4.19
N TYR A 54 -4.43 1.03 3.68
CA TYR A 54 -3.79 1.62 2.50
C TYR A 54 -4.72 1.56 1.29
N PHE A 55 -5.27 0.39 0.94
CA PHE A 55 -6.15 0.28 -0.22
C PHE A 55 -7.45 1.08 -0.08
N LEU A 56 -7.99 1.22 1.13
CA LEU A 56 -9.21 2.01 1.38
C LEU A 56 -8.97 3.52 1.31
N VAL A 57 -7.86 4.00 1.88
CA VAL A 57 -7.61 5.45 2.08
C VAL A 57 -6.33 5.91 1.39
N GLY A 58 -5.21 5.26 1.67
CA GLY A 58 -3.87 5.68 1.21
C GLY A 58 -3.69 5.63 -0.31
N PHE A 59 -4.31 4.66 -0.98
CA PHE A 59 -4.22 4.46 -2.43
C PHE A 59 -4.73 5.68 -3.21
N ARG A 60 -5.68 6.43 -2.65
CA ARG A 60 -6.25 7.64 -3.27
C ARG A 60 -5.47 8.92 -2.97
N LYS A 61 -4.55 8.89 -2.00
CA LYS A 61 -3.80 10.08 -1.54
C LYS A 61 -2.55 10.39 -2.35
N GLY A 62 -1.94 9.40 -3.01
CA GLY A 62 -0.77 9.64 -3.85
C GLY A 62 -1.17 10.05 -5.26
N GLN A 63 -0.58 11.12 -5.78
CA GLN A 63 -0.71 11.48 -7.19
C GLN A 63 0.26 10.62 -8.02
N LYS A 64 -0.18 10.17 -9.19
CA LYS A 64 0.75 9.60 -10.17
C LYS A 64 1.67 10.74 -10.60
N ALA A 65 2.97 10.49 -10.69
CA ALA A 65 4.01 11.49 -10.99
C ALA A 65 3.82 12.27 -12.31
N ASN A 66 2.77 11.97 -13.09
CA ASN A 66 2.46 12.57 -14.39
C ASN A 66 1.17 13.41 -14.40
N ALA A 67 0.66 13.85 -13.25
CA ALA A 67 -0.42 14.85 -13.27
C ALA A 67 0.14 16.15 -13.85
N PRO A 68 -0.48 16.73 -14.90
CA PRO A 68 0.02 17.96 -15.51
C PRO A 68 0.08 19.07 -14.47
N MET A 69 1.23 19.73 -14.35
CA MET A 69 1.41 20.92 -13.52
C MET A 69 0.38 21.97 -13.95
N LYS A 70 -0.57 22.27 -13.06
CA LYS A 70 -1.55 23.31 -13.29
C LYS A 70 -0.83 24.65 -13.10
N THR A 71 -0.48 25.30 -14.21
CA THR A 71 -0.02 26.70 -14.22
C THR A 71 -1.25 27.58 -14.02
N ASP A 72 -1.45 28.07 -12.81
CA ASP A 72 -2.33 29.20 -12.52
C ASP A 72 -1.56 30.52 -12.73
#